data_AF-A0A925SI71-F1
#
_entry.id   AF-A0A925SI71-F1
#
_cell.length_a   1.000
_cell.length_b   1.000
_cell.length_c   1.000
_cell.angle_alpha   90.00
_cell.angle_beta   90.00
_cell.angle_gamma   90.00
#
_symmetry.space_group_name_H-M   'P 1'
#
loop_
_entity.id
_entity.type
_entity.pdbx_description
1 polymer ?
#
loop_
_entity_poly.entity_id
_entity_poly.type
_entity_poly.pdbx_seq_one_letter_code
_entity_poly.pdbx_strand_id
1 'polypeptide(L)'
;MRTARFLLAAALAALATARPASAHLGYGGRNFGPLVSGAPAISITNQTFAGGFGWADATDADQGDSHRGRFFRFTLTETTTVSITVARNANPLATGAPDTFLPAISLYAGLGQLAPEAAGHDSAALSISSRTLGTEGSFRALADWFIGNDPTYNTPGDPSSGVLYAARLAHFAYLGHVADGTSANYGDAFAIQGDGLADGLITGTFYELPAGDYSFFVGGADYDAQLTETGTLPTYGATVSIQALQAIPEPASFATLIGLATLTTIAVRRRKR
;
A
#
# COMPACT_ATOMS: atom_id res chain seq x y z
N MET A 1 -21.10 -40.99 -31.74
CA MET A 1 -21.52 -40.88 -30.32
C MET A 1 -20.38 -40.94 -29.29
N ARG A 2 -19.24 -41.62 -29.53
CA ARG A 2 -18.13 -41.69 -28.56
C ARG A 2 -17.30 -40.40 -28.41
N THR A 3 -17.13 -39.63 -29.48
CA THR A 3 -16.35 -38.37 -29.50
C THR A 3 -17.02 -37.21 -28.75
N ALA A 4 -18.35 -37.10 -28.78
CA ALA A 4 -19.09 -36.07 -28.06
C ALA A 4 -19.01 -36.22 -26.53
N ARG A 5 -18.86 -37.46 -26.02
CA ARG A 5 -18.73 -37.73 -24.57
C ARG A 5 -17.35 -37.39 -24.02
N PHE A 6 -16.29 -37.51 -24.83
CA PHE A 6 -14.93 -37.11 -24.44
C PHE A 6 -14.78 -35.58 -24.37
N LEU A 7 -15.40 -34.85 -25.29
CA LEU A 7 -15.37 -33.38 -25.27
C LEU A 7 -16.16 -32.79 -24.08
N LEU A 8 -17.29 -33.39 -23.71
CA LEU A 8 -18.08 -32.96 -22.56
C LEU A 8 -17.37 -33.23 -21.22
N ALA A 9 -16.67 -34.37 -21.10
CA ALA A 9 -15.88 -34.72 -19.91
C ALA A 9 -14.65 -33.82 -19.74
N ALA A 10 -13.98 -33.45 -20.85
CA ALA A 10 -12.85 -32.51 -20.82
C ALA A 10 -13.30 -31.08 -20.45
N ALA A 11 -14.46 -30.63 -20.93
CA ALA A 11 -15.03 -29.34 -20.57
C ALA A 11 -15.46 -29.25 -19.10
N LEU A 12 -16.05 -30.33 -18.54
CA LEU A 12 -16.39 -30.39 -17.11
C LEU A 12 -15.14 -30.43 -16.21
N ALA A 13 -14.08 -31.12 -16.64
CA ALA A 13 -12.81 -31.16 -15.93
C ALA A 13 -12.06 -29.82 -15.95
N ALA A 14 -12.15 -29.05 -17.04
CA ALA A 14 -11.59 -27.70 -17.15
C ALA A 14 -12.36 -26.67 -16.30
N LEU A 15 -13.69 -26.82 -16.14
CA LEU A 15 -14.46 -25.99 -15.22
C LEU A 15 -14.19 -26.32 -13.75
N ALA A 16 -13.83 -27.56 -13.42
CA ALA A 16 -13.52 -27.98 -12.04
C ALA A 16 -12.13 -27.51 -11.55
N THR A 17 -11.23 -27.08 -12.45
CA THR A 17 -9.90 -26.55 -12.10
C THR A 17 -9.80 -25.04 -12.23
N ALA A 18 -10.83 -24.38 -12.76
CA ALA A 18 -10.98 -22.93 -12.72
C ALA A 18 -11.32 -22.50 -11.28
N ARG A 19 -10.36 -22.63 -10.36
CA ARG A 19 -10.40 -21.88 -9.12
C ARG A 19 -10.37 -20.40 -9.54
N PRO A 20 -11.17 -19.51 -8.91
CA PRO A 20 -10.86 -18.09 -9.03
C PRO A 20 -9.38 -17.98 -8.66
N ALA A 21 -8.60 -17.33 -9.53
CA ALA A 21 -7.27 -16.91 -9.14
C ALA A 21 -7.49 -15.94 -7.98
N SER A 22 -7.49 -16.47 -6.75
CA SER A 22 -7.51 -15.63 -5.56
C SER A 22 -6.21 -14.87 -5.68
N ALA A 23 -6.29 -13.57 -5.96
CA ALA A 23 -5.13 -12.74 -5.77
C ALA A 23 -4.76 -12.90 -4.29
N HIS A 24 -3.50 -13.14 -3.99
CA HIS A 24 -3.05 -13.15 -2.61
C HIS A 24 -2.23 -11.88 -2.41
N LEU A 25 -2.27 -11.32 -1.20
CA LEU A 25 -1.39 -10.23 -0.81
C LEU A 25 0.05 -10.67 -1.02
N GLY A 26 0.79 -9.89 -1.81
CA GLY A 26 2.20 -10.16 -2.01
C GLY A 26 2.95 -8.97 -2.59
N TYR A 27 4.27 -9.06 -2.49
CA TYR A 27 5.21 -8.01 -2.88
C TYR A 27 6.03 -8.36 -4.12
N GLY A 28 5.54 -9.29 -4.95
CA GLY A 28 6.24 -9.73 -6.17
C GLY A 28 6.52 -8.55 -7.10
N GLY A 29 7.79 -8.25 -7.34
CA GLY A 29 8.23 -7.08 -8.11
C GLY A 29 7.96 -5.72 -7.45
N ARG A 30 7.60 -5.70 -6.15
CA ARG A 30 7.18 -4.52 -5.37
C ARG A 30 7.94 -4.39 -4.04
N ASN A 31 9.17 -4.87 -4.01
CA ASN A 31 10.06 -4.79 -2.85
C ASN A 31 11.19 -3.80 -3.15
N PHE A 32 11.24 -2.68 -2.44
CA PHE A 32 12.33 -1.71 -2.53
C PHE A 32 13.57 -2.13 -1.74
N GLY A 33 13.43 -3.12 -0.84
CA GLY A 33 14.51 -3.58 0.03
C GLY A 33 14.85 -2.56 1.14
N PRO A 34 16.05 -2.68 1.73
CA PRO A 34 16.53 -1.70 2.71
C PRO A 34 16.75 -0.34 2.07
N LEU A 35 16.18 0.71 2.67
CA LEU A 35 16.45 2.09 2.25
C LEU A 35 17.68 2.63 2.99
N VAL A 36 18.49 3.40 2.27
CA VAL A 36 19.65 4.10 2.82
C VAL A 36 19.34 5.58 2.89
N SER A 37 19.49 6.17 4.08
CA SER A 37 19.25 7.59 4.32
C SER A 37 20.12 8.47 3.41
N GLY A 38 19.51 9.42 2.70
CA GLY A 38 20.17 10.33 1.77
C GLY A 38 20.50 9.72 0.40
N ALA A 39 20.20 8.44 0.16
CA ALA A 39 20.34 7.87 -1.17
C ALA A 39 19.31 8.45 -2.17
N PRO A 40 19.58 8.37 -3.48
CA PRO A 40 18.60 8.73 -4.50
C PRO A 40 17.32 7.89 -4.41
N ALA A 41 16.21 8.45 -4.90
CA ALA A 41 14.94 7.73 -4.96
C ALA A 41 15.04 6.47 -5.84
N ILE A 42 14.40 5.39 -5.41
CA ILE A 42 14.29 4.12 -6.14
C ILE A 42 12.88 4.05 -6.72
N SER A 43 12.77 3.66 -7.99
CA SER A 43 11.48 3.59 -8.70
C SER A 43 11.17 2.18 -9.18
N ILE A 44 9.91 1.78 -9.02
CA ILE A 44 9.31 0.61 -9.65
C ILE A 44 8.28 1.11 -10.65
N THR A 45 8.55 0.87 -11.93
CA THR A 45 7.74 1.39 -13.05
C THR A 45 6.73 0.35 -13.54
N ASN A 46 5.81 0.80 -14.40
CA ASN A 46 4.84 -0.03 -15.11
C ASN A 46 3.98 -0.94 -14.20
N GLN A 47 3.69 -0.47 -12.98
CA GLN A 47 2.74 -1.16 -12.11
C GLN A 47 1.33 -0.95 -12.65
N THR A 48 0.47 -1.97 -12.47
CA THR A 48 -0.94 -1.91 -12.84
C THR A 48 -1.83 -2.09 -11.63
N PHE A 49 -2.78 -1.17 -11.47
CA PHE A 49 -3.78 -1.12 -10.40
C PHE A 49 -5.14 -1.42 -10.99
N ALA A 50 -5.94 -2.26 -10.34
CA ALA A 50 -7.26 -2.62 -10.83
C ALA A 50 -8.30 -1.66 -10.23
N GLY A 51 -8.98 -0.92 -11.10
CA GLY A 51 -10.00 0.04 -10.75
C GLY A 51 -9.47 1.37 -10.21
N GLY A 52 -10.28 2.41 -10.35
CA GLY A 52 -10.02 3.78 -9.93
C GLY A 52 -10.37 4.09 -8.47
N PHE A 53 -10.99 3.13 -7.75
CA PHE A 53 -11.64 3.38 -6.45
C PHE A 53 -11.07 2.56 -5.29
N GLY A 54 -10.19 1.58 -5.55
CA GLY A 54 -9.86 0.54 -4.55
C GLY A 54 -9.25 1.02 -3.24
N TRP A 55 -8.65 2.21 -3.20
CA TRP A 55 -8.22 2.83 -1.94
C TRP A 55 -9.38 3.57 -1.27
N ALA A 56 -10.12 4.39 -2.03
CA ALA A 56 -11.22 5.21 -1.51
C ALA A 56 -12.36 4.35 -0.94
N ASP A 57 -12.71 3.28 -1.62
CA ASP A 57 -13.67 2.26 -1.18
C ASP A 57 -13.31 1.70 0.21
N ALA A 58 -12.03 1.39 0.42
CA ALA A 58 -11.55 0.89 1.71
C ALA A 58 -11.48 1.92 2.84
N THR A 59 -11.94 3.16 2.62
CA THR A 59 -12.00 4.21 3.64
C THR A 59 -13.31 4.21 4.42
N ASP A 60 -14.36 3.58 3.88
CA ASP A 60 -15.68 3.58 4.51
C ASP A 60 -15.88 2.41 5.49
N ALA A 61 -17.12 2.20 5.92
CA ALA A 61 -17.45 1.26 6.98
C ALA A 61 -17.39 -0.21 6.56
N ASP A 62 -17.49 -0.52 5.26
CA ASP A 62 -17.64 -1.90 4.79
C ASP A 62 -16.34 -2.58 4.35
N GLN A 63 -15.19 -1.93 4.57
CA GLN A 63 -13.82 -2.43 4.33
C GLN A 63 -13.59 -2.94 2.90
N GLY A 64 -12.60 -2.36 2.23
CA GLY A 64 -12.37 -2.67 0.83
C GLY A 64 -11.71 -4.03 0.58
N ASP A 65 -11.88 -4.49 -0.65
CA ASP A 65 -11.20 -5.66 -1.22
C ASP A 65 -9.69 -5.38 -1.37
N SER A 66 -8.84 -6.13 -0.66
CA SER A 66 -7.39 -5.93 -0.61
C SER A 66 -6.70 -6.13 -1.96
N HIS A 67 -7.42 -6.69 -2.95
CA HIS A 67 -6.93 -6.92 -4.30
C HIS A 67 -7.14 -5.74 -5.26
N ARG A 68 -7.89 -4.70 -4.84
CA ARG A 68 -8.17 -3.49 -5.63
C ARG A 68 -7.03 -2.48 -5.65
N GLY A 69 -5.85 -2.89 -5.18
CA GLY A 69 -4.62 -2.14 -5.35
C GLY A 69 -3.41 -3.06 -5.28
N ARG A 70 -2.26 -2.51 -4.87
CA ARG A 70 -1.02 -3.26 -4.74
C ARG A 70 -0.29 -2.88 -3.47
N PHE A 71 0.26 -3.90 -2.82
CA PHE A 71 1.16 -3.72 -1.70
C PHE A 71 2.62 -3.67 -2.17
N PHE A 72 3.33 -2.69 -1.62
CA PHE A 72 4.76 -2.51 -1.72
C PHE A 72 5.38 -2.68 -0.35
N ARG A 73 6.69 -2.94 -0.29
CA ARG A 73 7.42 -3.01 0.97
C ARG A 73 8.81 -2.40 0.88
N PHE A 74 9.32 -2.01 2.04
CA PHE A 74 10.70 -1.58 2.26
C PHE A 74 11.11 -1.87 3.71
N THR A 75 12.40 -1.79 3.98
CA THR A 75 12.96 -1.96 5.32
C THR A 75 13.77 -0.72 5.69
N LEU A 76 13.68 -0.28 6.94
CA LEU A 76 14.52 0.76 7.51
C LEU A 76 15.47 0.14 8.54
N THR A 77 16.75 0.47 8.46
CA THR A 77 17.77 0.03 9.43
C THR A 77 17.98 1.02 10.57
N GLU A 78 17.43 2.22 10.44
CA GLU A 78 17.52 3.32 11.40
C GLU A 78 16.25 4.18 11.32
N THR A 79 16.06 5.05 12.31
CA THR A 79 14.96 6.02 12.28
C THR A 79 15.21 7.06 11.18
N THR A 80 14.27 7.24 10.26
CA THR A 80 14.42 8.22 9.17
C THR A 80 13.07 8.74 8.67
N THR A 81 13.10 9.81 7.86
CA THR A 81 11.94 10.30 7.13
C THR A 81 11.87 9.63 5.77
N VAL A 82 10.69 9.18 5.35
CA VAL A 82 10.48 8.52 4.07
C VAL A 82 9.54 9.33 3.20
N SER A 83 9.95 9.60 1.96
CA SER A 83 9.11 10.19 0.92
C SER A 83 8.68 9.10 -0.06
N ILE A 84 7.39 9.00 -0.33
CA ILE A 84 6.80 8.08 -1.31
C ILE A 84 6.05 8.90 -2.35
N THR A 85 6.40 8.72 -3.62
CA THR A 85 5.74 9.36 -4.75
C THR A 85 5.07 8.32 -5.61
N VAL A 86 3.82 8.57 -5.99
CA VAL A 86 3.11 7.77 -7.00
C VAL A 86 2.72 8.72 -8.11
N ALA A 87 3.18 8.41 -9.32
CA ALA A 87 2.86 9.17 -10.52
C ALA A 87 2.20 8.23 -11.53
N ARG A 88 0.99 8.56 -11.97
CA ARG A 88 0.35 7.85 -13.08
C ARG A 88 1.28 7.85 -14.30
N ASN A 89 1.23 6.79 -15.09
CA ASN A 89 2.00 6.69 -16.31
C ASN A 89 1.21 6.06 -17.45
N ALA A 90 1.65 6.33 -18.67
CA ALA A 90 1.15 5.65 -19.86
C ALA A 90 1.75 4.23 -19.93
N ASN A 91 1.17 3.30 -19.18
CA ASN A 91 1.51 1.89 -19.28
C ASN A 91 0.71 1.26 -20.44
N PRO A 92 1.36 0.72 -21.49
CA PRO A 92 0.65 0.14 -22.64
C PRO A 92 -0.16 -1.12 -22.30
N LEU A 93 0.05 -1.71 -21.12
CA LEU A 93 -0.74 -2.83 -20.61
C LEU A 93 -1.96 -2.39 -19.80
N ALA A 94 -2.07 -1.10 -19.47
CA ALA A 94 -3.21 -0.54 -18.78
C ALA A 94 -4.42 -0.44 -19.73
N THR A 95 -5.59 -0.78 -19.22
CA THR A 95 -6.86 -0.80 -19.99
C THR A 95 -7.79 0.35 -19.64
N GLY A 96 -7.53 1.06 -18.55
CA GLY A 96 -8.28 2.23 -18.14
C GLY A 96 -8.02 3.44 -19.03
N ALA A 97 -8.91 4.43 -18.91
CA ALA A 97 -8.76 5.67 -19.67
C ALA A 97 -7.43 6.36 -19.29
N PRO A 98 -6.63 6.82 -20.28
CA PRO A 98 -5.44 7.60 -19.99
C PRO A 98 -5.77 8.82 -19.13
N ASP A 99 -4.85 9.21 -18.25
CA ASP A 99 -4.92 10.45 -17.46
C ASP A 99 -6.14 10.55 -16.51
N THR A 100 -6.73 9.43 -16.09
CA THR A 100 -7.87 9.41 -15.16
C THR A 100 -7.55 8.78 -13.81
N PHE A 101 -6.42 8.09 -13.67
CA PHE A 101 -6.05 7.46 -12.40
C PHE A 101 -5.61 8.50 -11.37
N LEU A 102 -6.29 8.50 -10.23
CA LEU A 102 -5.96 9.29 -9.05
C LEU A 102 -5.37 8.34 -7.99
N PRO A 103 -4.04 8.33 -7.75
CA PRO A 103 -3.46 7.44 -6.75
C PRO A 103 -3.75 7.89 -5.31
N ALA A 104 -3.75 6.92 -4.41
CA ALA A 104 -3.63 7.14 -2.97
C ALA A 104 -2.72 6.09 -2.33
N ILE A 105 -2.12 6.46 -1.20
CA ILE A 105 -1.22 5.63 -0.40
C ILE A 105 -1.78 5.49 1.01
N SER A 106 -1.72 4.27 1.56
CA SER A 106 -1.72 4.06 3.01
C SER A 106 -0.45 3.37 3.44
N LEU A 107 0.23 3.91 4.45
CA LEU A 107 1.46 3.37 5.02
C LEU A 107 1.17 2.60 6.31
N TYR A 108 1.83 1.45 6.45
CA TYR A 108 1.73 0.59 7.61
C TYR A 108 3.12 0.11 8.09
N ALA A 109 3.28 -0.02 9.40
CA ALA A 109 4.33 -0.85 9.98
C ALA A 109 3.91 -2.32 9.94
N GLY A 110 4.86 -3.20 9.59
CA GLY A 110 4.64 -4.63 9.46
C GLY A 110 4.49 -5.11 8.01
N LEU A 111 4.62 -6.43 7.86
CA LEU A 111 4.52 -7.14 6.59
C LEU A 111 3.45 -8.22 6.65
N GLY A 112 2.88 -8.48 5.48
CA GLY A 112 2.07 -9.67 5.23
C GLY A 112 2.88 -10.97 5.33
N GLN A 113 2.24 -12.06 4.94
CA GLN A 113 2.87 -13.37 4.82
C GLN A 113 3.96 -13.33 3.73
N LEU A 114 5.12 -13.90 4.04
CA LEU A 114 6.23 -14.04 3.10
C LEU A 114 6.48 -15.53 2.85
N ALA A 115 6.93 -15.87 1.64
CA ALA A 115 7.30 -17.24 1.34
C ALA A 115 8.31 -17.74 2.40
N PRO A 116 8.08 -18.93 2.97
CA PRO A 116 7.20 -19.99 2.46
C PRO A 116 5.78 -20.05 3.09
N GLU A 117 5.37 -19.05 3.86
CA GLU A 117 3.99 -18.94 4.35
C GLU A 117 3.00 -18.76 3.18
N ALA A 118 1.78 -19.29 3.32
CA ALA A 118 0.72 -19.01 2.38
C ALA A 118 0.33 -17.53 2.46
N ALA A 119 0.28 -16.86 1.31
CA ALA A 119 0.03 -15.42 1.22
C ALA A 119 -1.40 -15.05 1.67
N GLY A 120 -1.60 -14.00 2.47
CA GLY A 120 -2.93 -13.62 2.95
C GLY A 120 -3.92 -13.26 1.84
N HIS A 121 -5.21 -13.54 2.00
CA HIS A 121 -6.26 -13.08 1.08
C HIS A 121 -7.60 -12.88 1.80
N ASP A 122 -8.47 -12.03 1.25
CA ASP A 122 -9.73 -11.62 1.88
C ASP A 122 -10.69 -12.80 2.16
N SER A 123 -10.68 -13.79 1.27
CA SER A 123 -11.56 -14.97 1.35
C SER A 123 -11.01 -16.11 2.21
N ALA A 124 -9.85 -15.96 2.86
CA ALA A 124 -9.32 -16.97 3.76
C ALA A 124 -10.17 -17.05 5.03
N ALA A 125 -10.34 -18.25 5.60
CA ALA A 125 -11.12 -18.43 6.83
C ALA A 125 -10.59 -17.56 7.99
N LEU A 126 -9.27 -17.41 8.07
CA LEU A 126 -8.62 -16.56 9.07
C LEU A 126 -8.86 -15.06 8.84
N SER A 127 -8.94 -14.61 7.57
CA SER A 127 -9.26 -13.22 7.23
C SER A 127 -10.73 -12.90 7.51
N ILE A 128 -11.65 -13.79 7.12
CA ILE A 128 -13.09 -13.63 7.36
C ILE A 128 -13.40 -13.61 8.86
N SER A 129 -12.73 -14.45 9.66
CA SER A 129 -12.97 -14.49 11.11
C SER A 129 -12.37 -13.31 11.88
N SER A 130 -11.44 -12.55 11.29
CA SER A 130 -10.76 -11.41 11.93
C SER A 130 -11.27 -10.04 11.49
N ARG A 131 -12.13 -9.97 10.46
CA ARG A 131 -12.73 -8.72 9.95
C ARG A 131 -14.17 -8.52 10.44
N THR A 132 -14.73 -7.34 10.20
CA THR A 132 -16.13 -7.05 10.55
C THR A 132 -17.07 -7.91 9.68
N LEU A 133 -18.16 -8.41 10.27
CA LEU A 133 -19.10 -9.26 9.53
C LEU A 133 -19.79 -8.48 8.40
N GLY A 134 -19.85 -9.08 7.21
CA GLY A 134 -20.55 -8.52 6.06
C GLY A 134 -19.74 -7.52 5.22
N THR A 135 -18.46 -7.32 5.55
CA THR A 135 -17.55 -6.48 4.77
C THR A 135 -17.18 -7.10 3.44
N GLU A 136 -16.74 -6.29 2.48
CA GLU A 136 -16.29 -6.76 1.16
C GLU A 136 -14.94 -7.48 1.28
N GLY A 137 -13.99 -6.80 1.91
CA GLY A 137 -12.64 -7.29 2.16
C GLY A 137 -12.22 -7.15 3.62
N SER A 138 -10.94 -7.41 3.87
CA SER A 138 -10.27 -7.17 5.14
C SER A 138 -9.50 -5.84 5.17
N PHE A 139 -9.30 -5.20 4.01
CA PHE A 139 -8.44 -4.03 3.91
C PHE A 139 -9.12 -2.79 4.47
N ARG A 140 -8.38 -2.02 5.26
CA ARG A 140 -8.84 -0.76 5.85
C ARG A 140 -7.80 0.31 5.56
N ALA A 141 -8.12 1.25 4.67
CA ALA A 141 -7.16 2.24 4.20
C ALA A 141 -6.69 3.21 5.31
N LEU A 142 -7.52 3.47 6.32
CA LEU A 142 -7.28 4.54 7.30
C LEU A 142 -7.08 4.02 8.73
N ALA A 143 -6.81 2.73 8.91
CA ALA A 143 -6.74 2.13 10.23
C ALA A 143 -5.95 0.82 10.24
N ASP A 144 -5.61 0.36 11.45
CA ASP A 144 -5.06 -0.97 11.67
C ASP A 144 -6.00 -2.04 11.10
N TRP A 145 -5.40 -3.06 10.51
CA TRP A 145 -6.12 -4.18 9.92
C TRP A 145 -5.27 -5.45 9.90
N PHE A 146 -5.93 -6.55 9.59
CA PHE A 146 -5.35 -7.88 9.63
C PHE A 146 -5.72 -8.69 8.40
N ILE A 147 -4.82 -9.56 7.96
CA ILE A 147 -5.10 -10.52 6.89
C ILE A 147 -4.34 -11.83 7.12
N GLY A 148 -5.00 -12.94 6.83
CA GLY A 148 -4.50 -14.28 7.09
C GLY A 148 -4.60 -15.20 5.90
N ASN A 149 -3.99 -16.37 6.04
CA ASN A 149 -4.28 -17.54 5.22
C ASN A 149 -4.17 -18.81 6.08
N ASP A 150 -4.61 -19.92 5.52
CA ASP A 150 -4.54 -21.26 6.07
C ASP A 150 -3.08 -21.74 6.18
N PRO A 151 -2.77 -22.70 7.08
CA PRO A 151 -1.43 -23.25 7.18
C PRO A 151 -1.02 -23.96 5.89
N THR A 152 0.27 -23.92 5.58
CA THR A 152 0.85 -24.72 4.51
C THR A 152 1.11 -26.12 5.05
N TYR A 153 0.52 -27.14 4.41
CA TYR A 153 0.69 -28.55 4.78
C TYR A 153 1.84 -29.21 4.02
N ASN A 154 2.41 -30.28 4.58
CA ASN A 154 3.47 -31.08 3.94
C ASN A 154 3.03 -31.60 2.57
N THR A 155 1.77 -32.04 2.47
CA THR A 155 1.08 -32.28 1.20
C THR A 155 0.06 -31.16 0.99
N PRO A 156 0.16 -30.37 -0.10
CA PRO A 156 -0.73 -29.24 -0.33
C PRO A 156 -2.22 -29.62 -0.25
N GLY A 157 -2.96 -28.95 0.64
CA GLY A 157 -4.39 -29.16 0.83
C GLY A 157 -4.78 -30.41 1.63
N ASP A 158 -3.83 -31.12 2.25
CA ASP A 158 -4.11 -32.26 3.13
C ASP A 158 -3.77 -31.95 4.60
N PRO A 159 -4.78 -31.64 5.44
CA PRO A 159 -4.58 -31.36 6.86
C PRO A 159 -3.99 -32.52 7.67
N SER A 160 -4.14 -33.75 7.20
CA SER A 160 -3.62 -34.94 7.88
C SER A 160 -2.12 -35.17 7.65
N SER A 161 -1.55 -34.56 6.60
CA SER A 161 -0.13 -34.66 6.27
C SER A 161 0.80 -33.92 7.24
N GLY A 162 0.23 -33.13 8.15
CA GLY A 162 0.96 -32.30 9.10
C GLY A 162 1.24 -30.89 8.56
N VAL A 163 1.35 -29.94 9.48
CA VAL A 163 1.60 -28.52 9.18
C VAL A 163 3.09 -28.30 8.94
N LEU A 164 3.45 -27.81 7.76
CA LEU A 164 4.80 -27.39 7.43
C LEU A 164 5.06 -25.95 7.89
N TYR A 165 4.13 -25.05 7.61
CA TYR A 165 4.16 -23.66 8.07
C TYR A 165 2.81 -23.30 8.68
N ALA A 166 2.83 -22.85 9.94
CA ALA A 166 1.62 -22.48 10.65
C ALA A 166 0.95 -21.25 10.01
N ALA A 167 -0.37 -21.20 10.07
CA ALA A 167 -1.13 -20.01 9.70
C ALA A 167 -0.69 -18.82 10.59
N ARG A 168 -0.63 -17.65 9.98
CA ARG A 168 -0.38 -16.39 10.68
C ARG A 168 -1.42 -15.37 10.27
N LEU A 169 -1.96 -14.66 11.25
CA LEU A 169 -2.70 -13.43 11.02
C LEU A 169 -1.69 -12.28 11.00
N ALA A 170 -1.42 -11.71 9.83
CA ALA A 170 -0.55 -10.56 9.69
C ALA A 170 -1.28 -9.31 10.20
N HIS A 171 -0.54 -8.44 10.90
CA HIS A 171 -1.02 -7.17 11.39
C HIS A 171 -0.31 -6.04 10.65
N PHE A 172 -1.09 -5.07 10.19
CA PHE A 172 -0.60 -3.84 9.58
C PHE A 172 -0.99 -2.68 10.48
N ALA A 173 -0.01 -2.14 11.22
CA ALA A 173 -0.23 -0.99 12.09
C ALA A 173 -0.18 0.29 11.26
N TYR A 174 -1.26 1.03 11.23
CA TYR A 174 -1.45 2.20 10.37
C TYR A 174 -0.61 3.40 10.84
N LEU A 175 0.05 4.04 9.88
CA LEU A 175 0.98 5.16 10.14
C LEU A 175 0.56 6.46 9.46
N GLY A 176 -0.28 6.39 8.42
CA GLY A 176 -0.75 7.57 7.70
C GLY A 176 -1.12 7.26 6.26
N HIS A 177 -1.61 8.29 5.58
CA HIS A 177 -2.04 8.21 4.18
C HIS A 177 -1.81 9.53 3.45
N VAL A 178 -1.96 9.49 2.14
CA VAL A 178 -2.03 10.64 1.23
C VAL A 178 -2.86 10.22 0.02
N ALA A 179 -3.70 11.12 -0.50
CA ALA A 179 -4.55 10.87 -1.65
C ALA A 179 -4.44 12.01 -2.66
N ASP A 180 -4.62 11.68 -3.94
CA ASP A 180 -4.69 12.62 -5.05
C ASP A 180 -6.06 13.31 -5.06
N GLY A 181 -6.10 14.61 -5.33
CA GLY A 181 -7.31 15.35 -5.60
C GLY A 181 -7.95 15.97 -4.35
N THR A 182 -9.28 16.01 -4.33
CA THR A 182 -10.07 16.67 -3.28
C THR A 182 -11.15 15.73 -2.73
N SER A 183 -11.90 16.15 -1.71
CA SER A 183 -13.01 15.34 -1.18
C SER A 183 -14.09 15.02 -2.21
N ALA A 184 -14.15 15.75 -3.33
CA ALA A 184 -15.00 15.40 -4.46
C ALA A 184 -14.58 14.08 -5.15
N ASN A 185 -13.36 13.59 -4.92
CA ASN A 185 -12.81 12.38 -5.53
C ASN A 185 -12.91 11.19 -4.58
N TYR A 186 -12.40 11.30 -3.35
CA TYR A 186 -12.27 10.17 -2.41
C TYR A 186 -13.44 10.00 -1.43
N GLY A 187 -14.49 10.80 -1.55
CA GLY A 187 -15.68 10.74 -0.70
C GLY A 187 -15.56 11.50 0.62
N ASP A 188 -16.54 11.28 1.50
CA ASP A 188 -16.78 12.08 2.71
C ASP A 188 -16.13 11.52 4.00
N ALA A 189 -15.26 10.52 3.87
CA ALA A 189 -14.61 9.92 5.04
C ALA A 189 -13.82 10.97 5.84
N PHE A 190 -14.12 11.06 7.13
CA PHE A 190 -13.54 12.05 8.02
C PHE A 190 -12.03 11.88 8.11
N ALA A 191 -11.29 12.98 7.97
CA ALA A 191 -9.83 13.09 8.04
C ALA A 191 -9.02 12.75 6.77
N ILE A 192 -9.66 12.46 5.63
CA ILE A 192 -8.93 12.44 4.35
C ILE A 192 -8.75 13.87 3.84
N GLN A 193 -7.50 14.26 3.66
CA GLN A 193 -7.12 15.48 2.95
C GLN A 193 -6.29 15.08 1.75
N GLY A 194 -6.86 15.24 0.56
CA GLY A 194 -6.08 15.12 -0.68
C GLY A 194 -5.09 16.26 -0.82
N ASP A 195 -4.19 16.15 -1.79
CA ASP A 195 -3.20 17.19 -2.09
C ASP A 195 -3.80 18.44 -2.78
N GLY A 196 -5.09 18.40 -3.12
CA GLY A 196 -5.85 19.50 -3.68
C GLY A 196 -5.85 19.55 -5.21
N LEU A 197 -5.16 18.64 -5.90
CA LEU A 197 -4.96 18.68 -7.35
C LEU A 197 -5.16 17.30 -7.96
N ALA A 198 -6.28 17.04 -8.63
CA ALA A 198 -6.55 15.75 -9.29
C ALA A 198 -5.71 15.55 -10.57
N ASP A 199 -4.39 15.40 -10.44
CA ASP A 199 -3.44 15.43 -11.54
C ASP A 199 -2.70 14.10 -11.78
N GLY A 200 -2.99 13.07 -10.97
CA GLY A 200 -2.39 11.75 -11.07
C GLY A 200 -1.04 11.64 -10.38
N LEU A 201 -0.63 12.61 -9.57
CA LEU A 201 0.65 12.65 -8.89
C LEU A 201 0.47 12.99 -7.41
N ILE A 202 0.95 12.11 -6.53
CA ILE A 202 1.03 12.39 -5.09
C ILE A 202 2.43 12.19 -4.57
N THR A 203 2.77 12.93 -3.52
CA THR A 203 3.94 12.67 -2.68
C THR A 203 3.58 12.73 -1.20
N GLY A 204 3.71 11.60 -0.51
CA GLY A 204 3.58 11.51 0.94
C GLY A 204 4.94 11.54 1.63
N THR A 205 5.06 12.35 2.68
CA THR A 205 6.25 12.36 3.55
C THR A 205 5.87 11.87 4.94
N PHE A 206 6.54 10.81 5.40
CA PHE A 206 6.31 10.15 6.67
C PHE A 206 7.54 10.34 7.55
N TYR A 207 7.38 11.10 8.63
CA TYR A 207 8.49 11.57 9.46
C TYR A 207 8.85 10.57 10.55
N GLU A 208 10.14 10.51 10.87
CA GLU A 208 10.68 9.80 12.04
C GLU A 208 10.22 8.33 12.17
N LEU A 209 10.08 7.63 11.04
CA LEU A 209 9.76 6.21 11.03
C LEU A 209 10.90 5.41 11.65
N PRO A 210 10.67 4.63 12.72
CA PRO A 210 11.72 3.81 13.35
C PRO A 210 12.33 2.76 12.43
N ALA A 211 13.43 2.14 12.85
CA ALA A 211 13.92 0.93 12.20
C ALA A 211 12.84 -0.17 12.22
N GLY A 212 12.66 -0.88 11.10
CA GLY A 212 11.63 -1.91 10.97
C GLY A 212 11.24 -2.19 9.52
N ASP A 213 10.31 -3.11 9.35
CA ASP A 213 9.73 -3.44 8.06
C ASP A 213 8.40 -2.73 7.87
N TYR A 214 8.21 -2.20 6.66
CA TYR A 214 7.05 -1.39 6.31
C TYR A 214 6.42 -1.93 5.04
N SER A 215 5.11 -1.75 4.96
CA SER A 215 4.36 -1.94 3.75
C SER A 215 3.48 -0.75 3.49
N PHE A 216 3.22 -0.49 2.22
CA PHE A 216 2.25 0.52 1.84
C PHE A 216 1.39 -0.01 0.71
N PHE A 217 0.12 0.34 0.77
CA PHE A 217 -0.85 0.06 -0.27
C PHE A 217 -0.92 1.25 -1.21
N VAL A 218 -0.97 0.98 -2.50
CA VAL A 218 -1.32 1.98 -3.52
C VAL A 218 -2.57 1.49 -4.24
N GLY A 219 -3.58 2.37 -4.33
CA GLY A 219 -4.83 2.12 -5.04
C GLY A 219 -5.42 3.42 -5.56
N GLY A 220 -6.57 3.31 -6.21
CA GLY A 220 -7.27 4.46 -6.77
C GLY A 220 -8.12 5.21 -5.73
N ALA A 221 -8.11 6.53 -5.81
CA ALA A 221 -8.77 7.47 -4.90
C ALA A 221 -10.11 8.01 -5.44
N ASP A 222 -10.56 7.59 -6.61
CA ASP A 222 -11.84 8.02 -7.20
C ASP A 222 -12.97 7.13 -6.69
N TYR A 223 -13.62 7.54 -5.61
CA TYR A 223 -14.70 6.81 -4.95
C TYR A 223 -15.89 6.57 -5.91
N ASP A 224 -16.25 7.55 -6.74
CA ASP A 224 -17.37 7.45 -7.68
C ASP A 224 -17.11 6.39 -8.77
N ALA A 225 -15.85 6.09 -9.06
CA ALA A 225 -15.49 5.05 -10.04
C ALA A 225 -16.08 3.68 -9.67
N GLN A 226 -16.34 3.39 -8.38
CA GLN A 226 -16.98 2.13 -7.96
C GLN A 226 -18.36 1.90 -8.60
N LEU A 227 -19.09 2.99 -8.91
CA LEU A 227 -20.44 2.93 -9.48
C LEU A 227 -20.41 2.68 -10.99
N THR A 228 -19.29 3.01 -11.65
CA THR A 228 -19.16 2.98 -13.11
C THR A 228 -18.29 1.82 -13.58
N GLU A 229 -17.27 1.44 -12.80
CA GLU A 229 -16.32 0.37 -13.08
C GLU A 229 -16.82 -0.95 -12.49
N THR A 230 -17.86 -1.51 -13.13
CA THR A 230 -18.47 -2.77 -12.69
C THR A 230 -18.01 -3.96 -13.55
N GLY A 231 -17.94 -5.15 -12.95
CA GLY A 231 -17.52 -6.38 -13.64
C GLY A 231 -16.00 -6.50 -13.80
N THR A 232 -15.50 -6.55 -15.05
CA THR A 232 -14.05 -6.56 -15.30
C THR A 232 -13.50 -5.16 -15.16
N LEU A 233 -12.75 -4.93 -14.09
CA LEU A 233 -12.19 -3.61 -13.81
C LEU A 233 -11.18 -3.17 -14.88
N PRO A 234 -11.16 -1.88 -15.25
CA PRO A 234 -10.04 -1.31 -15.96
C PRO A 234 -8.77 -1.39 -15.11
N THR A 235 -7.62 -1.30 -15.78
CA THR A 235 -6.32 -1.25 -15.10
C THR A 235 -5.61 0.05 -15.41
N TYR A 236 -4.97 0.63 -14.41
CA TYR A 236 -4.30 1.92 -14.50
C TYR A 236 -2.79 1.77 -14.27
N GLY A 237 -2.00 2.50 -15.06
CA GLY A 237 -0.54 2.50 -14.97
C GLY A 237 -0.02 3.53 -13.97
N ALA A 238 0.94 3.14 -13.12
CA ALA A 238 1.71 4.11 -12.36
C ALA A 238 3.18 3.69 -12.16
N THR A 239 3.99 4.70 -11.84
CA THR A 239 5.35 4.57 -11.30
C THR A 239 5.29 4.87 -9.82
N VAL A 240 5.91 4.02 -9.02
CA VAL A 240 6.01 4.20 -7.57
C VAL A 240 7.48 4.42 -7.22
N SER A 241 7.77 5.54 -6.56
CA SER A 241 9.11 5.94 -6.15
C SER A 241 9.18 6.11 -4.64
N ILE A 242 10.32 5.75 -4.05
CA ILE A 242 10.55 5.90 -2.61
C ILE A 242 11.95 6.43 -2.34
N GLN A 243 12.08 7.24 -1.29
CA GLN A 243 13.34 7.77 -0.83
C GLN A 243 13.36 7.87 0.70
N ALA A 244 14.44 7.40 1.32
CA ALA A 244 14.76 7.76 2.71
C ALA A 244 15.53 9.09 2.70
N LEU A 245 14.93 10.13 3.27
CA LEU A 245 15.50 11.47 3.30
C LEU A 245 16.57 11.55 4.39
N GLN A 246 17.68 12.21 4.07
CA GLN A 246 18.70 12.50 5.07
C GLN A 246 18.12 13.46 6.10
N ALA A 247 18.30 13.16 7.40
CA ALA A 247 18.03 14.12 8.46
C ALA A 247 18.89 15.37 8.21
N ILE A 248 18.23 16.49 7.88
CA ILE A 248 18.91 17.78 7.76
C ILE A 248 19.16 18.22 9.21
N PRO A 249 20.42 18.38 9.65
CA PRO A 249 20.68 18.91 10.98
C PRO A 249 20.01 20.27 11.07
N GLU A 250 19.12 20.46 12.06
CA GLU A 250 18.54 21.78 12.27
C GLU A 250 19.68 22.80 12.39
N PRO A 251 19.61 23.95 11.70
CA PRO A 251 20.58 25.00 11.95
C PRO A 251 20.51 25.29 13.44
N ALA A 252 21.66 25.21 14.11
CA ALA A 252 21.76 25.37 15.56
C ALA A 252 21.20 26.73 15.96
N SER A 253 19.90 26.79 16.22
CA SER A 253 19.16 28.01 16.56
C SER A 253 19.71 28.60 17.87
N PHE A 254 20.25 27.71 18.72
CA PHE A 254 20.99 28.08 19.93
C PHE A 254 22.35 28.72 19.64
N ALA A 255 23.08 28.31 18.60
CA ALA A 255 24.37 28.90 18.26
C ALA A 255 24.21 30.34 17.72
N THR A 256 23.15 30.61 16.96
CA THR A 256 22.82 31.96 16.48
C THR A 256 22.35 32.87 17.62
N LEU A 257 21.53 32.36 18.56
CA LEU A 257 21.11 33.11 19.75
C LEU A 257 22.29 33.44 20.69
N ILE A 258 23.22 32.51 20.90
CA ILE A 258 24.43 32.75 21.70
C ILE A 258 25.40 33.71 20.98
N GLY A 259 25.51 33.62 19.65
CA GLY A 259 26.27 34.57 18.83
C GLY A 259 25.74 36.01 18.93
N LEU A 260 24.42 36.19 19.00
CA LEU A 260 23.80 37.51 19.18
C LEU A 260 23.96 38.05 20.61
N ALA A 261 23.91 37.19 21.62
CA ALA A 261 24.14 37.57 23.03
C ALA A 261 25.60 37.99 23.31
N THR A 262 26.57 37.38 22.63
CA THR A 262 27.99 37.74 22.77
C THR A 262 28.33 39.06 22.07
N LEU A 263 27.73 39.35 20.91
CA LEU A 263 27.90 40.64 20.23
C LEU A 263 27.28 41.82 21.00
N THR A 264 26.11 41.63 21.60
CA THR A 264 25.44 42.67 22.41
C THR A 264 26.21 42.96 23.70
N THR A 265 26.74 41.95 24.39
CA THR A 265 27.57 42.15 25.59
C THR A 265 28.91 42.83 25.32
N ILE A 266 29.55 42.55 24.17
CA ILE A 266 30.78 43.26 23.74
C ILE A 266 30.47 44.71 23.36
N ALA A 267 29.37 44.98 22.66
CA ALA A 267 28.95 46.32 22.28
C ALA A 267 28.58 47.20 23.50
N VAL A 268 27.92 46.63 24.51
CA VAL A 268 27.58 47.33 25.76
C VAL A 268 28.82 47.62 26.61
N ARG A 269 29.80 46.70 26.65
CA ARG A 269 31.08 46.95 27.35
C ARG A 269 31.92 48.05 26.70
N ARG A 270 31.87 48.19 25.37
CA ARG A 270 32.60 49.25 24.64
C ARG A 270 32.01 50.64 24.80
N ARG A 271 30.73 50.78 25.15
CA ARG A 271 30.08 52.08 25.44
C ARG A 271 30.32 52.61 26.86
N LYS A 272 30.89 51.80 27.76
CA LYS A 272 31.14 52.17 29.17
C LYS A 272 32.62 52.44 29.49
N ARG A 273 33.47 52.62 28.47
CA ARG A 273 34.82 53.16 28.59
C ARG A 273 34.86 54.47 27.80
#